data_AF-A0A498IG12-F1
#
_entry.id   AF-A0A498IG12-F1
#
_cell.length_a   1.000
_cell.length_b   1.000
_cell.length_c   1.000
_cell.angle_alpha   90.00
_cell.angle_beta   90.00
_cell.angle_gamma   90.00
#
_symmetry.space_group_name_H-M   'P 1'
#
loop_
_entity.id
_entity.type
_entity.pdbx_description
1 polymer ?
#
loop_
_entity_poly.entity_id
_entity_poly.type
_entity_poly.pdbx_seq_one_letter_code
_entity_poly.pdbx_strand_id
1 'polypeptide(L)'
;MASPKVVCVFLMCIVLAAPLITGAALTCGQIKVGLAPCLAYLQNGGSPTPGCCRGIKGLVSSATTTADRQNACNCLKTVAAQIKTIKQANAAKLPSLCGANIPYKISTSTNCASVK
;
A
#
# COMPACT_ATOMS: atom_id res chain seq x y z
N MET A 1 -26.77 -57.13 -4.61
CA MET A 1 -26.81 -56.02 -5.59
C MET A 1 -27.94 -55.10 -5.18
N ALA A 2 -27.63 -54.02 -4.45
CA ALA A 2 -28.62 -53.05 -3.99
C ALA A 2 -28.12 -51.66 -4.36
N SER A 3 -28.71 -51.10 -5.40
CA SER A 3 -28.62 -49.67 -5.69
C SER A 3 -29.59 -48.95 -4.77
N PRO A 4 -29.21 -47.79 -4.22
CA PRO A 4 -30.20 -46.76 -4.10
C PRO A 4 -29.63 -45.43 -4.61
N LYS A 5 -30.37 -44.86 -5.56
CA LYS A 5 -30.33 -43.47 -5.94
C LYS A 5 -30.73 -42.65 -4.72
N VAL A 6 -29.76 -42.28 -3.88
CA VAL A 6 -29.99 -41.39 -2.74
C VAL A 6 -29.19 -40.12 -2.97
N VAL A 7 -29.87 -39.13 -3.57
CA VAL A 7 -29.86 -37.74 -3.10
C VAL A 7 -28.45 -37.12 -3.02
N CYS A 8 -27.79 -36.77 -4.12
CA CYS A 8 -27.98 -35.52 -4.89
C CYS A 8 -28.05 -34.18 -4.10
N VAL A 9 -27.90 -34.12 -2.76
CA VAL A 9 -28.13 -32.84 -2.04
C VAL A 9 -27.20 -32.62 -0.84
N PHE A 10 -25.96 -33.13 -0.85
CA PHE A 10 -24.95 -32.74 0.14
C PHE A 10 -23.59 -32.88 -0.54
N LEU A 11 -23.01 -31.83 -1.12
CA LEU A 11 -22.08 -30.95 -0.41
C LEU A 11 -21.78 -29.72 -1.30
N MET A 12 -22.84 -29.07 -1.80
CA MET A 12 -22.72 -27.71 -2.34
C MET A 12 -22.66 -26.73 -1.15
N CYS A 13 -21.66 -26.91 -0.28
CA CYS A 13 -21.36 -25.99 0.80
C CYS A 13 -20.72 -24.75 0.18
N ILE A 14 -21.58 -23.78 -0.14
CA ILE A 14 -21.34 -22.36 0.07
C ILE A 14 -19.96 -21.92 -0.43
N VAL A 15 -19.84 -21.93 -1.75
CA VAL A 15 -19.13 -20.86 -2.45
C VAL A 15 -19.81 -19.56 -2.01
N LEU A 16 -19.05 -18.59 -1.47
CA LEU A 16 -19.37 -17.16 -1.21
C LEU A 16 -18.97 -16.70 0.21
N ALA A 17 -17.68 -16.72 0.50
CA ALA A 17 -17.10 -15.82 1.50
C ALA A 17 -15.63 -15.48 1.18
N ALA A 18 -15.30 -15.34 -0.11
CA ALA A 18 -14.15 -14.51 -0.45
C ALA A 18 -14.74 -13.12 -0.72
N PRO A 19 -14.33 -12.06 -0.01
CA PRO A 19 -14.57 -10.73 -0.52
C PRO A 19 -13.88 -10.71 -1.89
N LEU A 20 -14.68 -10.64 -2.95
CA LEU A 20 -14.22 -10.25 -4.27
C LEU A 20 -13.72 -8.81 -4.08
N ILE A 21 -12.46 -8.67 -3.66
CA ILE A 21 -11.74 -7.41 -3.69
C ILE A 21 -11.44 -7.20 -5.18
N THR A 22 -12.47 -6.78 -5.92
CA THR A 22 -12.35 -6.20 -7.26
C THR A 22 -11.84 -4.77 -7.11
N GLY A 23 -10.64 -4.67 -6.55
CA GLY A 23 -9.80 -3.50 -6.59
C GLY A 23 -8.40 -4.05 -6.72
N ALA A 24 -7.64 -3.64 -7.74
CA ALA A 24 -6.24 -4.00 -7.82
C ALA A 24 -5.57 -3.54 -6.52
N ALA A 25 -5.38 -4.47 -5.58
CA ALA A 25 -4.80 -4.16 -4.29
C ALA A 25 -3.47 -3.47 -4.56
N LEU A 26 -3.30 -2.25 -4.04
CA LEU A 26 -2.07 -1.49 -4.19
C LEU A 26 -0.89 -2.38 -3.76
N THR A 27 -0.08 -2.77 -4.74
CA THR A 27 1.02 -3.71 -4.47
C THR A 27 2.26 -2.95 -3.98
N CYS A 28 3.07 -3.60 -3.14
CA CYS A 28 4.37 -3.03 -2.76
C CYS A 28 5.29 -2.79 -3.96
N GLY A 29 5.12 -3.54 -5.06
CA GLY A 29 5.86 -3.33 -6.31
C GLY A 29 5.54 -1.98 -6.95
N GLN A 30 4.26 -1.64 -7.07
CA GLN A 30 3.83 -0.33 -7.59
C GLN A 30 4.34 0.82 -6.72
N ILE A 31 4.35 0.64 -5.40
CA ILE A 31 4.88 1.63 -4.44
C ILE A 31 6.40 1.82 -4.65
N LYS A 32 7.15 0.73 -4.78
CA LYS A 32 8.60 0.79 -5.06
C LYS A 32 8.89 1.56 -6.34
N VAL A 33 8.18 1.24 -7.43
CA VAL A 33 8.34 1.93 -8.73
C VAL A 33 7.99 3.41 -8.62
N GLY A 34 6.90 3.75 -7.92
CA GLY A 34 6.50 5.14 -7.69
C GLY A 34 7.49 5.95 -6.84
N LEU A 35 8.24 5.29 -5.94
CA LEU A 35 9.24 5.91 -5.07
C LEU A 35 10.65 5.98 -5.66
N ALA A 36 10.96 5.20 -6.70
CA ALA A 36 12.25 5.25 -7.38
C ALA A 36 12.71 6.70 -7.71
N PRO A 37 11.86 7.58 -8.30
CA PRO A 37 12.24 8.97 -8.55
C PRO A 37 12.41 9.84 -7.29
N CYS A 38 11.99 9.36 -6.12
CA CYS A 38 12.10 10.07 -4.84
C CYS A 38 13.41 9.78 -4.11
N LEU A 39 14.17 8.75 -4.52
CA LEU A 39 15.30 8.23 -3.75
C LEU A 39 16.36 9.29 -3.46
N ALA A 40 16.70 10.12 -4.45
CA ALA A 40 17.68 11.19 -4.29
C ALA A 40 17.26 12.19 -3.19
N TYR A 41 15.97 12.60 -3.16
CA TYR A 41 15.44 13.46 -2.11
C TYR A 41 15.40 12.74 -0.75
N LEU A 42 14.96 11.48 -0.73
CA LEU A 42 14.86 10.69 0.49
C LEU A 42 16.23 10.50 1.17
N GLN A 43 17.31 10.44 0.40
CA GLN A 43 18.68 10.29 0.91
C GLN A 43 19.36 11.64 1.21
N ASN A 44 19.22 12.62 0.31
CA ASN A 44 20.05 13.83 0.34
C ASN A 44 19.28 15.10 0.75
N GLY A 45 17.94 15.10 0.63
CA GLY A 45 17.12 16.29 0.81
C GLY A 45 17.01 17.11 -0.47
N GLY A 46 16.83 18.43 -0.34
CA GLY A 46 16.58 19.33 -1.47
C GLY A 46 15.12 19.36 -1.89
N SER A 47 14.85 19.44 -3.20
CA SER A 47 13.49 19.47 -3.74
C SER A 47 13.12 18.14 -4.40
N PRO A 48 11.95 17.56 -4.11
CA PRO A 48 11.47 16.39 -4.84
C PRO A 48 11.31 16.69 -6.33
N THR A 49 11.64 15.72 -7.18
CA THR A 49 11.41 15.85 -8.62
C THR A 49 9.91 15.86 -8.94
N PRO A 50 9.47 16.44 -10.07
CA PRO A 50 8.08 16.34 -10.51
C PRO A 50 7.60 14.90 -10.65
N GLY A 51 8.49 13.99 -11.09
CA GLY A 51 8.22 12.55 -11.18
C GLY A 51 7.96 11.92 -9.81
N CYS A 52 8.78 12.27 -8.80
CA CYS A 52 8.55 11.85 -7.42
C CYS A 52 7.19 12.31 -6.91
N CYS A 53 6.84 13.58 -7.09
CA CYS A 53 5.56 14.09 -6.60
C CYS A 53 4.36 13.50 -7.34
N ARG A 54 4.47 13.19 -8.64
CA ARG A 54 3.44 12.42 -9.35
C ARG A 54 3.26 11.03 -8.75
N GLY A 55 4.36 10.32 -8.46
CA GLY A 55 4.32 9.01 -7.81
C GLY A 55 3.63 9.05 -6.45
N ILE A 56 3.99 10.02 -5.60
CA ILE A 56 3.38 10.20 -4.28
C ILE A 56 1.89 10.53 -4.40
N LYS A 57 1.49 11.47 -5.27
CA LYS A 57 0.07 11.80 -5.49
C LYS A 57 -0.71 10.60 -6.01
N GLY A 58 -0.14 9.85 -6.95
CA GLY A 58 -0.76 8.62 -7.48
C GLY A 58 -1.00 7.60 -6.37
N LEU A 59 0.00 7.34 -5.53
CA LEU A 59 -0.13 6.42 -4.41
C LEU A 59 -1.24 6.85 -3.43
N VAL A 60 -1.28 8.13 -3.09
CA VAL A 60 -2.31 8.68 -2.19
C VAL A 60 -3.71 8.58 -2.81
N SER A 61 -3.83 8.88 -4.11
CA SER A 61 -5.09 8.76 -4.84
C SER A 61 -5.56 7.31 -4.99
N SER A 62 -4.64 6.35 -5.06
CA SER A 62 -4.98 4.92 -5.12
C SER A 62 -5.32 4.32 -3.75
N ALA A 63 -4.93 4.97 -2.65
CA ALA A 63 -5.17 4.48 -1.29
C ALA A 63 -6.54 4.94 -0.75
N THR A 64 -7.62 4.55 -1.44
CA THR A 64 -8.98 5.04 -1.17
C THR A 64 -9.62 4.40 0.05
N THR A 65 -9.32 3.13 0.34
CA THR A 65 -9.87 2.43 1.51
C THR A 65 -8.86 2.41 2.67
N THR A 66 -9.36 2.17 3.89
CA THR A 66 -8.49 1.94 5.05
C THR A 66 -7.53 0.78 4.80
N ALA A 67 -8.01 -0.31 4.19
CA ALA A 67 -7.18 -1.46 3.84
C ALA A 67 -6.04 -1.08 2.88
N ASP A 68 -6.32 -0.25 1.86
CA ASP A 68 -5.29 0.22 0.93
C ASP A 68 -4.25 1.10 1.62
N ARG A 69 -4.69 2.00 2.51
CA ARG A 69 -3.79 2.86 3.29
C ARG A 69 -2.90 2.05 4.23
N GLN A 70 -3.45 1.03 4.88
CA GLN A 70 -2.70 0.11 5.74
C GLN A 70 -1.69 -0.71 4.93
N ASN A 71 -2.10 -1.25 3.77
CA ASN A 71 -1.21 -1.96 2.85
C ASN A 71 -0.08 -1.07 2.35
N ALA A 72 -0.40 0.14 1.88
CA ALA A 72 0.58 1.11 1.43
C ALA A 72 1.57 1.49 2.54
N CYS A 73 1.08 1.70 3.77
CA CYS A 73 1.91 1.95 4.94
C CYS A 73 2.88 0.79 5.20
N ASN A 74 2.40 -0.45 5.20
CA ASN A 74 3.24 -1.64 5.45
C ASN A 74 4.31 -1.82 4.35
N CYS A 75 3.95 -1.57 3.09
CA CYS A 75 4.90 -1.56 1.97
C CYS A 75 5.97 -0.47 2.16
N LEU A 76 5.56 0.77 2.45
CA LEU A 76 6.46 1.89 2.67
C LEU A 76 7.44 1.62 3.82
N LYS A 77 6.94 1.06 4.93
CA LYS A 77 7.75 0.64 6.08
C LYS A 77 8.80 -0.38 5.67
N THR A 78 8.41 -1.40 4.90
CA THR A 78 9.33 -2.44 4.42
C THR A 78 10.40 -1.85 3.50
N VAL A 79 10.02 -1.01 2.53
CA VAL A 79 10.96 -0.34 1.62
C VAL A 79 11.95 0.54 2.39
N ALA A 80 11.45 1.33 3.34
CA ALA A 80 12.29 2.21 4.14
C ALA A 80 13.26 1.43 5.05
N ALA A 81 12.86 0.26 5.54
CA ALA A 81 13.74 -0.63 6.30
C ALA A 81 14.86 -1.26 5.43
N GLN A 82 14.59 -1.50 4.14
CA GLN A 82 15.57 -2.05 3.19
C GLN A 82 16.64 -1.02 2.79
N ILE A 83 16.33 0.27 2.83
CA ILE A 83 17.20 1.34 2.35
C ILE A 83 17.73 2.15 3.54
N LYS A 84 18.84 1.69 4.12
CA LYS A 84 19.48 2.32 5.30
C LYS A 84 19.86 3.79 5.12
N THR A 85 20.00 4.24 3.88
CA THR A 85 20.38 5.62 3.53
C THR A 85 19.19 6.59 3.51
N ILE A 86 17.95 6.13 3.65
CA ILE A 86 16.78 7.02 3.72
C ILE A 86 16.78 7.78 5.04
N LYS A 87 16.71 9.12 4.93
CA LYS A 87 16.50 10.01 6.07
C LYS A 87 15.02 10.09 6.39
N GLN A 88 14.62 9.61 7.57
CA GLN A 88 13.21 9.61 7.98
C GLN A 88 12.59 11.01 8.00
N ALA A 89 13.37 12.03 8.36
CA ALA A 89 12.93 13.42 8.32
C ALA A 89 12.51 13.88 6.91
N ASN A 90 13.17 13.37 5.86
CA ASN A 90 12.81 13.66 4.48
C ASN A 90 11.55 12.90 4.09
N ALA A 91 11.47 11.61 4.42
CA ALA A 91 10.27 10.80 4.18
C ALA A 91 9.01 11.41 4.79
N ALA A 92 9.09 11.95 6.01
CA ALA A 92 7.97 12.59 6.70
C ALA A 92 7.51 13.92 6.07
N LYS A 93 8.42 14.64 5.39
CA LYS A 93 8.14 15.93 4.71
C LYS A 93 7.68 15.75 3.26
N LEU A 94 7.97 14.60 2.65
CA LEU A 94 7.76 14.37 1.22
C LEU A 94 6.28 14.56 0.79
N PRO A 95 5.27 14.01 1.49
CA PRO A 95 3.87 14.20 1.09
C PRO A 95 3.46 15.67 1.05
N SER A 96 3.79 16.43 2.10
CA SER A 96 3.45 17.86 2.18
C SER A 96 4.17 18.69 1.12
N LEU A 97 5.44 18.40 0.83
CA LEU A 97 6.18 19.08 -0.24
C LEU A 97 5.62 18.79 -1.63
N CYS A 98 5.05 17.60 -1.82
CA CYS A 98 4.39 17.23 -3.05
C CYS A 98 2.91 17.67 -3.11
N GLY A 99 2.40 18.38 -2.10
CA GLY A 99 0.98 18.78 -2.03
C GLY A 99 0.02 17.61 -1.95
N ALA A 100 0.47 16.45 -1.46
CA ALA A 100 -0.37 15.30 -1.19
C ALA A 100 -0.82 15.34 0.28
N ASN A 101 -2.11 15.52 0.50
CA ASN A 101 -2.67 15.54 1.86
C ASN A 101 -2.89 14.12 2.34
N ILE A 102 -2.12 13.68 3.32
CA ILE A 102 -2.25 12.36 3.95
C ILE A 102 -2.52 12.61 5.44
N PRO A 103 -3.60 12.05 6.03
CA PRO A 103 -3.94 12.28 7.44
C PRO A 103 -3.03 11.51 8.41
N TYR A 104 -1.89 10.98 7.96
CA TYR A 104 -0.92 10.25 8.78
C TYR A 104 0.52 10.51 8.33
N LYS A 105 1.46 10.33 9.25
CA LYS A 105 2.91 10.47 8.98
C LYS A 105 3.48 9.18 8.40
N ILE A 106 4.37 9.31 7.41
CA ILE A 106 5.14 8.19 6.86
C ILE A 106 6.50 8.12 7.55
N SER A 107 6.77 7.02 8.25
CA SER A 107 8.03 6.69 8.93
C SER A 107 8.21 5.16 8.99
N THR A 108 9.45 4.69 9.13
CA THR A 108 9.76 3.27 9.38
C THR A 108 9.13 2.73 10.67
N SER A 109 8.74 3.60 11.60
CA SER A 109 8.17 3.24 12.89
C SER A 109 6.66 3.51 12.96
N THR A 110 6.04 3.88 11.84
CA THR A 110 4.60 4.12 11.79
C THR A 110 3.85 2.85 12.15
N ASN A 111 2.92 2.94 13.10
CA ASN A 111 1.98 1.87 13.36
C ASN A 111 0.93 1.84 12.23
N CYS A 112 1.13 0.97 11.24
CA CYS A 112 0.24 0.89 10.10
C CYS A 112 -1.17 0.42 10.48
N ALA A 113 -1.36 -0.29 11.59
CA ALA A 113 -2.68 -0.72 12.04
C ALA A 113 -3.58 0.44 12.54
N SER A 114 -2.99 1.57 12.93
CA SER A 114 -3.74 2.76 13.37
C SER A 114 -4.10 3.71 12.22
N VAL A 115 -3.68 3.39 10.98
CA VAL A 115 -4.03 4.17 9.80
C VAL A 115 -5.50 3.93 9.47
N LYS A 116 -6.28 5.01 9.40
CA LYS A 116 -7.72 5.00 9.10
C LYS A 116 -7.97 5.46 7.69
#